data_AF-A0A7T5VDF0-F1
#
_entry.id   AF-A0A7T5VDF0-F1
#
_cell.length_a   1.000
_cell.length_b   1.000
_cell.length_c   1.000
_cell.angle_alpha   90.00
_cell.angle_beta   90.00
_cell.angle_gamma   90.00
#
_symmetry.space_group_name_H-M   'P 1'
#
loop_
_entity.id
_entity.type
_entity.pdbx_description
1 polymer ?
#
loop_
_entity_poly.entity_id
_entity_poly.type
_entity_poly.pdbx_seq_one_letter_code
_entity_poly.pdbx_strand_id
1 'polypeptide(L)'
;MQPLHEQGASIFLLLLFVGDLLFIGLHFANLKFPLFRSPFLDIILNLEEDRGYAEMFQYLKYCWVLILLLLMVWKKKVWQYSAWMPLFAYFLVDDFFQIHEWAGNLFATHFTFVPPFGLRLEDIGELTASVIAGGVLFIPLLFAYRSASSVCRKVFFDIALLVVLLIFFAVGVDMVHGAIDMGWKVSFILGVIEDGGELLSMSLIVWYVFLMTVRSDTDKGHLCDMLFAMVKKDAADRLSEPSNSAV
;
A
#
# COMPACT_ATOMS: atom_id res chain seq x y z
N MET A 1 -1.94 10.70 -28.70
CA MET A 1 -2.16 9.42 -28.00
C MET A 1 -1.76 9.47 -26.53
N GLN A 2 -0.60 10.03 -26.14
CA GLN A 2 -0.21 10.24 -24.73
C GLN A 2 -1.30 10.84 -23.81
N PRO A 3 -2.01 11.94 -24.17
CA PRO A 3 -3.03 12.52 -23.29
C PRO A 3 -4.23 11.59 -23.01
N LEU A 4 -4.59 10.72 -23.97
CA LEU A 4 -5.68 9.74 -23.80
C LEU A 4 -5.29 8.64 -22.80
N HIS A 5 -4.03 8.18 -22.81
CA HIS A 5 -3.55 7.16 -21.87
C HIS A 5 -3.49 7.69 -20.43
N GLU A 6 -3.10 8.95 -20.26
CA GLU A 6 -3.05 9.61 -18.95
C GLU A 6 -4.45 9.80 -18.37
N GLN A 7 -5.41 10.27 -19.19
CA GLN A 7 -6.82 10.35 -18.79
C GLN A 7 -7.38 9.00 -18.40
N GLY A 8 -7.11 7.94 -19.18
CA GLY A 8 -7.54 6.58 -18.86
C GLY A 8 -6.97 6.08 -17.53
N ALA A 9 -5.69 6.35 -17.25
CA ALA A 9 -5.07 6.00 -15.96
C ALA A 9 -5.68 6.78 -14.79
N SER A 10 -5.95 8.07 -14.95
CA SER A 10 -6.63 8.86 -13.91
C SER A 10 -8.05 8.38 -13.62
N ILE A 11 -8.82 8.02 -14.65
CA ILE A 11 -10.15 7.42 -14.48
C ILE A 11 -10.04 6.08 -13.75
N PHE A 12 -9.04 5.26 -14.09
CA PHE A 12 -8.81 3.99 -13.42
C PHE A 12 -8.49 4.18 -11.93
N LEU A 13 -7.62 5.12 -11.56
CA LEU A 13 -7.36 5.46 -10.16
C LEU A 13 -8.63 5.91 -9.44
N LEU A 14 -9.43 6.77 -10.08
CA LEU A 14 -10.68 7.24 -9.49
C LEU A 14 -11.62 6.07 -9.19
N LEU A 15 -11.75 5.10 -10.10
CA LEU A 15 -12.57 3.92 -9.88
C LEU A 15 -12.05 3.05 -8.72
N LEU A 16 -10.73 2.88 -8.62
CA LEU A 16 -10.12 2.15 -7.50
C LEU A 16 -10.41 2.83 -6.16
N PHE A 17 -10.18 4.14 -6.07
CA PHE A 17 -10.46 4.92 -4.86
C PHE A 17 -11.94 4.96 -4.50
N VAL A 18 -12.84 5.02 -5.47
CA VAL A 18 -14.28 4.89 -5.19
C VAL A 18 -14.57 3.52 -4.58
N GLY A 19 -13.95 2.45 -5.08
CA GLY A 19 -14.04 1.12 -4.46
C GLY A 19 -13.56 1.12 -3.01
N ASP A 20 -12.39 1.69 -2.73
CA ASP A 20 -11.80 1.77 -1.39
C ASP A 20 -12.70 2.54 -0.43
N LEU A 21 -13.16 3.72 -0.84
CA LEU A 21 -14.03 4.58 -0.05
C LEU A 21 -15.41 3.94 0.18
N LEU A 22 -15.89 3.11 -0.76
CA LEU A 22 -17.11 2.33 -0.56
C LEU A 22 -16.92 1.32 0.56
N PHE A 23 -15.83 0.54 0.58
CA PHE A 23 -15.57 -0.42 1.68
C PHE A 23 -15.42 0.28 3.03
N ILE A 24 -14.63 1.35 3.08
CA ILE A 24 -14.48 2.17 4.30
C ILE A 24 -15.86 2.70 4.75
N GLY A 25 -16.66 3.25 3.83
CA GLY A 25 -17.99 3.77 4.15
C GLY A 25 -18.98 2.70 4.61
N LEU A 26 -18.91 1.50 4.03
CA LEU A 26 -19.74 0.34 4.41
C LEU A 26 -19.41 -0.14 5.83
N HIS A 27 -18.14 -0.11 6.23
CA HIS A 27 -17.71 -0.41 7.60
C HIS A 27 -18.31 0.54 8.62
N PHE A 28 -18.29 1.86 8.35
CA PHE A 28 -19.00 2.83 9.20
C PHE A 28 -20.52 2.61 9.25
N ALA A 29 -21.13 2.15 8.15
CA ALA A 29 -22.57 1.88 8.10
C ALA A 29 -22.94 0.65 8.94
N ASN A 30 -22.15 -0.43 8.86
CA ASN A 30 -22.36 -1.66 9.62
C ASN A 30 -22.44 -1.40 11.14
N LEU A 31 -21.58 -0.51 11.64
CA LEU A 31 -21.52 -0.16 13.07
C LEU A 31 -22.73 0.64 13.55
N LYS A 32 -23.24 1.54 12.70
CA LYS A 32 -24.31 2.47 13.08
C LYS A 32 -25.70 1.88 12.99
N PHE A 33 -25.91 0.92 12.09
CA PHE A 33 -27.23 0.42 11.76
C PHE A 33 -27.41 -1.03 12.23
N PRO A 34 -28.20 -1.28 13.29
CA PRO A 34 -28.43 -2.62 13.84
C PRO A 34 -28.98 -3.63 12.84
N LEU A 35 -29.58 -3.16 11.74
CA LEU A 35 -30.12 -3.98 10.66
C LEU A 35 -29.04 -4.79 9.92
N PHE A 36 -27.77 -4.35 9.97
CA PHE A 36 -26.66 -5.02 9.30
C PHE A 36 -25.88 -5.99 10.20
N ARG A 37 -26.26 -6.13 11.48
CA ARG A 37 -25.63 -7.08 12.42
C ARG A 37 -26.08 -8.52 12.18
N SER A 38 -25.86 -9.02 10.97
CA SER A 38 -25.93 -10.45 10.66
C SER A 38 -24.51 -10.94 10.39
N PRO A 39 -24.13 -12.17 10.78
CA PRO A 39 -22.79 -12.69 10.55
C PRO A 39 -22.35 -12.61 9.08
N PHE A 40 -23.29 -12.79 8.15
CA PHE A 40 -23.03 -12.68 6.72
C PHE A 40 -22.68 -11.24 6.27
N LEU A 41 -23.40 -10.25 6.80
CA LEU A 41 -23.15 -8.85 6.48
C LEU A 41 -21.92 -8.32 7.19
N ASP A 42 -21.58 -8.86 8.36
CA ASP A 42 -20.34 -8.53 9.07
C ASP A 42 -19.11 -8.86 8.23
N ILE A 43 -19.04 -10.06 7.65
CA ILE A 43 -17.96 -10.47 6.74
C ILE A 43 -17.85 -9.58 5.49
N ILE A 44 -18.97 -9.03 5.03
CA ILE A 44 -19.01 -8.19 3.81
C ILE A 44 -18.63 -6.74 4.11
N LEU A 45 -19.06 -6.25 5.27
CA LEU A 45 -19.05 -4.83 5.58
C LEU A 45 -17.96 -4.46 6.58
N ASN A 46 -17.43 -5.41 7.34
CA ASN A 46 -16.32 -5.16 8.24
C ASN A 46 -15.01 -5.05 7.45
N LEU A 47 -14.25 -4.00 7.74
CA LEU A 47 -13.00 -3.69 7.07
C LEU A 47 -11.85 -4.50 7.67
N GLU A 48 -11.87 -4.64 9.01
CA GLU A 48 -10.91 -5.37 9.85
C GLU A 48 -11.17 -6.89 9.85
N GLU A 49 -12.11 -7.40 9.04
CA GLU A 49 -12.39 -8.83 9.01
C GLU A 49 -11.44 -9.56 8.05
N ASP A 50 -10.67 -10.49 8.61
CA ASP A 50 -9.87 -11.43 7.85
C ASP A 50 -10.70 -12.16 6.80
N ARG A 51 -10.19 -12.16 5.57
CA ARG A 51 -10.80 -12.70 4.35
C ARG A 51 -12.15 -12.07 4.01
N GLY A 52 -12.38 -10.86 4.52
CA GLY A 52 -13.51 -10.01 4.16
C GLY A 52 -13.44 -9.51 2.71
N TYR A 53 -14.51 -8.86 2.25
CA TYR A 53 -14.59 -8.40 0.85
C TYR A 53 -13.60 -7.29 0.52
N ALA A 54 -13.25 -6.45 1.49
CA ALA A 54 -12.22 -5.43 1.34
C ALA A 54 -10.85 -6.08 1.07
N GLU A 55 -10.50 -7.10 1.84
CA GLU A 55 -9.25 -7.85 1.65
C GLU A 55 -9.25 -8.61 0.32
N MET A 56 -10.36 -9.23 -0.08
CA MET A 56 -10.48 -9.86 -1.41
C MET A 56 -10.27 -8.84 -2.55
N PHE A 57 -10.70 -7.59 -2.36
CA PHE A 57 -10.43 -6.52 -3.31
C PHE A 57 -8.94 -6.14 -3.32
N GLN A 58 -8.27 -6.15 -2.17
CA GLN A 58 -6.81 -6.02 -2.06
C GLN A 58 -6.07 -7.17 -2.77
N TYR A 59 -6.51 -8.42 -2.62
CA TYR A 59 -5.94 -9.57 -3.35
C TYR A 59 -6.03 -9.41 -4.87
N LEU A 60 -7.16 -8.89 -5.35
CA LEU A 60 -7.35 -8.60 -6.77
C LEU A 60 -6.36 -7.52 -7.25
N LYS A 61 -6.09 -6.50 -6.43
CA LYS A 61 -5.09 -5.48 -6.74
C LYS A 61 -3.68 -6.07 -6.81
N TYR A 62 -3.29 -6.95 -5.89
CA TYR A 62 -2.01 -7.65 -5.99
C TYR A 62 -1.90 -8.46 -7.29
N CYS A 63 -2.95 -9.20 -7.65
CA CYS A 63 -3.01 -9.93 -8.92
C CYS A 63 -2.82 -8.98 -10.12
N TRP A 64 -3.50 -7.82 -10.11
CA TRP A 64 -3.33 -6.82 -11.15
C TRP A 64 -1.91 -6.27 -11.22
N VAL A 65 -1.27 -5.96 -10.09
CA VAL A 65 0.13 -5.52 -10.08
C VAL A 65 1.03 -6.57 -10.74
N LEU A 66 0.89 -7.85 -10.39
CA LEU A 66 1.68 -8.94 -10.97
C LEU A 66 1.49 -9.05 -12.49
N ILE A 67 0.24 -9.00 -12.96
CA ILE A 67 -0.09 -9.02 -14.39
C ILE A 67 0.51 -7.80 -15.09
N LEU A 68 0.38 -6.61 -14.51
CA LEU A 68 0.88 -5.36 -15.10
C LEU A 68 2.40 -5.31 -15.14
N LEU A 69 3.10 -5.79 -14.10
CA LEU A 69 4.56 -5.93 -14.10
C LEU A 69 5.02 -6.87 -15.23
N LEU A 70 4.34 -8.02 -15.40
CA LEU A 70 4.64 -8.95 -16.48
C LEU A 70 4.41 -8.32 -17.87
N LEU A 71 3.29 -7.62 -18.04
CA LEU A 71 2.99 -6.86 -19.25
C LEU A 71 4.03 -5.76 -19.50
N MET A 72 4.52 -5.11 -18.46
CA MET A 72 5.56 -4.07 -18.56
C MET A 72 6.90 -4.67 -19.01
N VAL A 73 7.30 -5.82 -18.45
CA VAL A 73 8.48 -6.58 -18.91
C VAL A 73 8.35 -6.93 -20.39
N TRP A 74 7.19 -7.45 -20.83
CA TRP A 74 6.98 -7.84 -22.22
C TRP A 74 6.96 -6.66 -23.19
N LYS A 75 6.25 -5.58 -22.85
CA LYS A 75 6.12 -4.40 -23.72
C LYS A 75 7.42 -3.61 -23.83
N LYS A 76 8.11 -3.39 -22.71
CA LYS A 76 9.33 -2.57 -22.67
C LYS A 76 10.61 -3.37 -22.92
N LYS A 77 10.55 -4.71 -22.85
CA LYS A 77 11.71 -5.61 -22.96
C LYS A 77 12.81 -5.32 -21.93
N VAL A 78 12.39 -4.85 -20.75
CA VAL A 78 13.27 -4.56 -19.60
C VAL A 78 12.94 -5.58 -18.51
N TRP A 79 13.78 -6.60 -18.38
CA TRP A 79 13.55 -7.72 -17.46
C TRP A 79 13.64 -7.28 -15.99
N GLN A 80 14.36 -6.20 -15.69
CA GLN A 80 14.56 -5.72 -14.32
C GLN A 80 13.24 -5.50 -13.58
N TYR A 81 12.17 -5.10 -14.29
CA TYR A 81 10.84 -4.95 -13.67
C TYR A 81 10.28 -6.24 -13.06
N SER A 82 10.71 -7.42 -13.51
CA SER A 82 10.27 -8.69 -12.93
C SER A 82 10.75 -8.88 -11.49
N ALA A 83 11.77 -8.13 -11.04
CA ALA A 83 12.28 -8.22 -9.67
C ALA A 83 11.25 -7.77 -8.61
N TRP A 84 10.23 -7.00 -8.98
CA TRP A 84 9.11 -6.65 -8.11
C TRP A 84 8.10 -7.78 -7.94
N MET A 85 8.03 -8.72 -8.89
CA MET A 85 7.01 -9.78 -8.87
C MET A 85 7.13 -10.70 -7.65
N PRO A 86 8.31 -11.17 -7.23
CA PRO A 86 8.44 -11.96 -6.00
C PRO A 86 7.95 -11.22 -4.75
N LEU A 87 8.17 -9.90 -4.66
CA LEU A 87 7.71 -9.10 -3.52
C LEU A 87 6.18 -9.02 -3.46
N PHE A 88 5.52 -8.63 -4.57
CA PHE A 88 4.06 -8.56 -4.61
C PHE A 88 3.38 -9.94 -4.54
N ALA A 89 4.05 -10.98 -5.04
CA ALA A 89 3.58 -12.35 -4.86
C ALA A 89 3.69 -12.78 -3.40
N TYR A 90 4.76 -12.38 -2.70
CA TYR A 90 4.88 -12.61 -1.28
C TYR A 90 3.76 -11.90 -0.51
N PHE A 91 3.51 -10.60 -0.71
CA PHE A 91 2.41 -9.91 -0.04
C PHE A 91 1.06 -10.61 -0.23
N LEU A 92 0.72 -11.00 -1.46
CA LEU A 92 -0.51 -11.75 -1.71
C LEU A 92 -0.57 -13.10 -0.98
N VAL A 93 0.54 -13.85 -0.97
CA VAL A 93 0.61 -15.17 -0.35
C VAL A 93 0.61 -15.05 1.17
N ASP A 94 1.31 -14.07 1.70
CA ASP A 94 1.43 -13.76 3.12
C ASP A 94 0.05 -13.40 3.69
N ASP A 95 -0.66 -12.44 3.10
CA ASP A 95 -2.02 -12.05 3.51
C ASP A 95 -2.99 -13.24 3.39
N PHE A 96 -3.03 -13.91 2.23
CA PHE A 96 -4.00 -15.00 1.98
C PHE A 96 -3.86 -16.18 2.97
N PHE A 97 -2.61 -16.56 3.27
CA PHE A 97 -2.31 -17.66 4.18
C PHE A 97 -2.04 -17.21 5.61
N GLN A 98 -2.06 -15.90 5.90
CA GLN A 98 -1.75 -15.31 7.20
C GLN A 98 -0.40 -15.80 7.76
N ILE A 99 0.63 -15.80 6.89
CA ILE A 99 1.94 -16.38 7.24
C ILE A 99 2.60 -15.57 8.36
N HIS A 100 2.48 -14.24 8.33
CA HIS A 100 3.01 -13.38 9.37
C HIS A 100 2.31 -13.61 10.72
N GLU A 101 0.98 -13.76 10.77
CA GLU A 101 0.25 -14.10 12.01
C GLU A 101 0.68 -15.45 12.57
N TRP A 102 0.81 -16.47 11.70
CA TRP A 102 1.28 -17.79 12.11
C TRP A 102 2.70 -17.73 12.69
N ALA A 103 3.58 -16.95 12.06
CA ALA A 103 4.94 -16.74 12.53
C ALA A 103 4.97 -15.95 13.84
N GLY A 104 4.11 -14.94 14.01
CA GLY A 104 3.90 -14.18 15.23
C GLY A 104 3.51 -15.07 16.40
N ASN A 105 2.48 -15.89 16.19
CA ASN A 105 2.03 -16.89 17.16
C ASN A 105 3.12 -17.90 17.51
N LEU A 106 3.83 -18.43 16.51
CA LEU A 106 4.93 -19.35 16.74
C LEU A 106 6.04 -18.69 17.58
N PHE A 107 6.38 -17.43 17.30
CA PHE A 107 7.35 -16.67 18.09
C PHE A 107 6.87 -16.50 19.54
N ALA A 108 5.63 -16.08 19.75
CA ALA A 108 5.05 -15.87 21.07
C ALA A 108 5.00 -17.15 21.93
N THR A 109 4.87 -18.33 21.31
CA THR A 109 4.89 -19.61 22.04
C THR A 109 6.29 -20.07 22.47
N HIS A 110 7.34 -19.61 21.78
CA HIS A 110 8.73 -20.03 22.03
C HIS A 110 9.55 -19.03 22.87
N PHE A 111 9.11 -17.79 22.96
CA PHE A 111 9.80 -16.73 23.71
C PHE A 111 8.97 -16.23 24.88
N THR A 112 9.64 -15.89 25.98
CA THR A 112 9.00 -15.43 27.22
C THR A 112 9.73 -14.19 27.74
N PHE A 113 9.54 -13.06 27.06
CA PHE A 113 10.00 -11.75 27.54
C PHE A 113 8.85 -10.74 27.43
N VAL A 114 8.97 -9.62 28.14
CA VAL A 114 8.02 -8.51 28.04
C VAL A 114 8.52 -7.58 26.93
N PRO A 115 7.80 -7.47 25.80
CA PRO A 115 8.21 -6.57 24.73
C PRO A 115 8.18 -5.10 25.17
N PRO A 116 9.04 -4.25 24.58
CA PRO A 116 9.01 -2.82 24.85
C PRO A 116 7.75 -2.18 24.24
N PHE A 117 7.46 -0.94 24.67
CA PHE A 117 6.42 -0.07 24.09
C PHE A 117 4.97 -0.58 24.18
N GLY A 118 4.70 -1.58 25.03
CA GLY A 118 3.33 -2.10 25.21
C GLY A 118 2.91 -3.12 24.17
N LEU A 119 3.83 -3.54 23.28
CA LEU A 119 3.57 -4.56 22.26
C LEU A 119 3.39 -5.96 22.86
N ARG A 120 2.67 -6.80 22.12
CA ARG A 120 2.57 -8.24 22.36
C ARG A 120 3.79 -8.96 21.77
N LEU A 121 4.05 -10.17 22.25
CA LEU A 121 5.11 -11.01 21.68
C LEU A 121 4.79 -11.44 20.24
N GLU A 122 3.50 -11.54 19.92
CA GLU A 122 2.96 -11.83 18.60
C GLU A 122 3.36 -10.73 17.60
N ASP A 123 3.08 -9.46 17.93
CA ASP A 123 3.47 -8.28 17.14
C ASP A 123 4.99 -8.24 16.84
N ILE A 124 5.83 -8.58 17.82
CA ILE A 124 7.29 -8.67 17.62
C ILE A 124 7.66 -9.82 16.67
N GLY A 125 6.96 -10.94 16.77
CA GLY A 125 7.14 -12.09 15.89
C GLY A 125 6.75 -11.78 14.45
N GLU A 126 5.62 -11.12 14.24
CA GLU A 126 5.15 -10.62 12.94
C GLU A 126 6.17 -9.65 12.33
N LEU A 127 6.60 -8.64 13.09
CA LEU A 127 7.62 -7.70 12.63
C LEU A 127 8.92 -8.42 12.25
N THR A 128 9.32 -9.42 13.04
CA THR A 128 10.53 -10.22 12.76
C THR A 128 10.39 -11.02 11.47
N ALA A 129 9.24 -11.67 11.27
CA ALA A 129 8.94 -12.42 10.05
C ALA A 129 8.96 -11.51 8.81
N SER A 130 8.28 -10.37 8.90
CA SER A 130 8.21 -9.34 7.86
C SER A 130 9.58 -8.77 7.49
N VAL A 131 10.44 -8.49 8.48
CA VAL A 131 11.81 -8.01 8.26
C VAL A 131 12.68 -9.08 7.58
N ILE A 132 12.58 -10.35 8.00
CA ILE A 132 13.33 -11.44 7.39
C ILE A 132 12.89 -11.65 5.95
N ALA A 133 11.58 -11.77 5.69
CA ALA A 133 11.03 -11.95 4.35
C ALA A 133 11.39 -10.76 3.45
N GLY A 134 11.15 -9.54 3.92
CA GLY A 134 11.51 -8.32 3.22
C GLY A 134 13.01 -8.24 2.90
N GLY A 135 13.87 -8.61 3.86
CA GLY A 135 15.33 -8.66 3.66
C GLY A 135 15.76 -9.63 2.57
N VAL A 136 15.17 -10.83 2.52
CA VAL A 136 15.42 -11.82 1.46
C VAL A 136 14.93 -11.32 0.10
N LEU A 137 13.72 -10.75 0.05
CA LEU A 137 13.11 -10.24 -1.18
C LEU A 137 13.75 -8.95 -1.70
N PHE A 138 14.45 -8.21 -0.82
CA PHE A 138 15.21 -7.03 -1.22
C PHE A 138 16.45 -7.36 -2.07
N ILE A 139 17.02 -8.56 -1.93
CA ILE A 139 18.21 -8.99 -2.67
C ILE A 139 18.01 -8.92 -4.19
N PRO A 140 17.00 -9.58 -4.81
CA PRO A 140 16.77 -9.49 -6.25
C PRO A 140 16.44 -8.06 -6.72
N LEU A 141 15.73 -7.27 -5.89
CA LEU A 141 15.45 -5.87 -6.18
C LEU A 141 16.74 -5.04 -6.29
N LEU A 142 17.68 -5.25 -5.37
CA LEU A 142 18.96 -4.55 -5.38
C LEU A 142 19.78 -4.89 -6.65
N PHE A 143 19.85 -6.16 -7.03
CA PHE A 143 20.55 -6.58 -8.25
C PHE A 143 19.90 -6.00 -9.52
N ALA A 144 18.57 -6.02 -9.61
CA ALA A 144 17.84 -5.44 -10.72
C ALA A 144 18.02 -3.92 -10.79
N TYR A 145 17.95 -3.22 -9.65
CA TYR A 145 18.17 -1.78 -9.57
C TYR A 145 19.58 -1.37 -10.03
N ARG A 146 20.61 -2.11 -9.59
CA ARG A 146 22.01 -1.82 -9.98
C ARG A 146 22.24 -1.98 -11.48
N SER A 147 21.61 -2.96 -12.10
CA SER A 147 21.72 -3.22 -13.55
C SER A 147 20.71 -2.44 -14.41
N ALA A 148 19.81 -1.68 -13.80
CA ALA A 148 18.78 -0.91 -14.50
C ALA A 148 19.33 0.40 -15.12
N SER A 149 18.70 0.83 -16.22
CA SER A 149 18.92 2.15 -16.83
C SER A 149 18.43 3.28 -15.91
N SER A 150 18.83 4.53 -16.19
CA SER A 150 18.39 5.70 -15.42
C SER A 150 16.87 5.84 -15.34
N VAL A 151 16.17 5.63 -16.47
CA VAL A 151 14.70 5.68 -16.55
C VAL A 151 14.08 4.57 -15.68
N CYS A 152 14.55 3.33 -15.83
CA CYS A 152 14.04 2.20 -15.06
C CYS A 152 14.27 2.38 -13.55
N ARG A 153 15.40 2.97 -13.14
CA ARG A 153 15.69 3.31 -11.74
C ARG A 153 14.70 4.31 -11.14
N LYS A 154 14.18 5.26 -11.93
CA LYS A 154 13.14 6.19 -11.45
C LYS A 154 11.84 5.45 -11.14
N VAL A 155 11.41 4.56 -12.04
CA VAL A 155 10.23 3.70 -11.82
C VAL A 155 10.42 2.80 -10.61
N PHE A 156 11.61 2.22 -10.43
CA PHE A 156 11.95 1.46 -9.22
C PHE A 156 11.81 2.30 -7.94
N PHE A 157 12.32 3.53 -7.95
CA PHE A 157 12.25 4.39 -6.79
C PHE A 157 10.80 4.80 -6.47
N ASP A 158 10.00 5.10 -7.49
CA ASP A 158 8.58 5.42 -7.32
C ASP A 158 7.78 4.22 -6.76
N ILE A 159 8.00 3.01 -7.29
CA ILE A 159 7.36 1.79 -6.74
C ILE A 159 7.84 1.55 -5.30
N ALA A 160 9.14 1.72 -5.02
CA ALA A 160 9.68 1.58 -3.68
C ALA A 160 9.04 2.57 -2.69
N LEU A 161 8.84 3.82 -3.10
CA LEU A 161 8.17 4.83 -2.28
C LEU A 161 6.72 4.42 -1.97
N LEU A 162 5.98 3.90 -2.95
CA LEU A 162 4.62 3.42 -2.75
C LEU A 162 4.55 2.15 -1.89
N VAL A 163 5.54 1.26 -2.01
CA VAL A 163 5.67 0.09 -1.13
C VAL A 163 5.99 0.51 0.30
N VAL A 164 6.84 1.52 0.50
CA VAL A 164 7.09 2.08 1.83
C VAL A 164 5.81 2.67 2.43
N LEU A 165 4.99 3.33 1.62
CA LEU A 165 3.67 3.82 2.06
C LEU A 165 2.76 2.66 2.49
N LEU A 166 2.72 1.57 1.72
CA LEU A 166 1.96 0.36 2.08
C LEU A 166 2.45 -0.24 3.40
N ILE A 167 3.76 -0.48 3.53
CA ILE A 167 4.37 -1.04 4.76
C ILE A 167 4.14 -0.13 5.97
N PHE A 168 4.11 1.19 5.76
CA PHE A 168 3.79 2.13 6.83
C PHE A 168 2.40 1.88 7.43
N PHE A 169 1.39 1.59 6.60
CA PHE A 169 0.07 1.23 7.12
C PHE A 169 0.06 -0.20 7.68
N ALA A 170 0.49 -1.17 6.89
CA ALA A 170 0.41 -2.60 7.22
C ALA A 170 1.28 -3.07 8.38
N VAL A 171 2.33 -2.31 8.73
CA VAL A 171 3.20 -2.65 9.87
C VAL A 171 3.33 -1.47 10.81
N GLY A 172 3.50 -0.25 10.27
CA GLY A 172 3.72 0.92 11.12
C GLY A 172 2.48 1.29 11.94
N VAL A 173 1.31 1.39 11.30
CA VAL A 173 0.06 1.74 11.99
C VAL A 173 -0.43 0.58 12.84
N ASP A 174 -0.35 -0.65 12.34
CA ASP A 174 -0.65 -1.87 13.10
C ASP A 174 0.14 -1.95 14.43
N MET A 175 1.47 -1.77 14.39
CA MET A 175 2.28 -1.76 15.63
C MET A 175 1.85 -0.63 16.59
N VAL A 176 1.42 0.52 16.09
CA VAL A 176 0.90 1.61 16.94
C VAL A 176 -0.46 1.23 17.52
N HIS A 177 -1.30 0.54 16.74
CA HIS A 177 -2.60 0.03 17.17
C HIS A 177 -2.44 -1.00 18.29
N GLY A 178 -1.55 -1.98 18.13
CA GLY A 178 -1.24 -2.98 19.16
C GLY A 178 -0.58 -2.41 20.42
N ALA A 179 0.24 -1.35 20.28
CA ALA A 179 0.94 -0.73 21.41
C ALA A 179 0.05 0.16 22.30
N ILE A 180 -1.08 0.66 21.79
CA ILE A 180 -1.89 1.70 22.45
C ILE A 180 -3.27 1.16 22.85
N ASP A 181 -3.45 0.88 24.14
CA ASP A 181 -4.78 0.64 24.72
C ASP A 181 -5.40 1.95 25.26
N MET A 182 -5.96 2.76 24.35
CA MET A 182 -6.67 4.01 24.67
C MET A 182 -8.20 3.90 24.54
N GLY A 183 -8.72 2.67 24.58
CA GLY A 183 -10.14 2.37 24.50
C GLY A 183 -10.71 2.30 23.08
N TRP A 184 -11.95 1.81 22.98
CA TRP A 184 -12.57 1.37 21.73
C TRP A 184 -12.59 2.40 20.59
N LYS A 185 -12.71 3.69 20.89
CA LYS A 185 -12.75 4.74 19.85
C LYS A 185 -11.41 4.94 19.15
N VAL A 186 -10.32 4.88 19.91
CA VAL A 186 -8.97 5.10 19.37
C VAL A 186 -8.55 3.88 18.57
N SER A 187 -8.74 2.68 19.13
CA SER A 187 -8.52 1.41 18.42
C SER A 187 -9.30 1.37 17.11
N PHE A 188 -10.60 1.68 17.13
CA PHE A 188 -11.42 1.78 15.92
C PHE A 188 -10.88 2.75 14.86
N ILE A 189 -10.42 3.94 15.27
CA ILE A 189 -9.86 4.91 14.30
C ILE A 189 -8.54 4.40 13.74
N LEU A 190 -7.71 3.75 14.56
CA LEU A 190 -6.44 3.18 14.11
C LEU A 190 -6.67 2.04 13.11
N GLY A 191 -7.58 1.10 13.39
CA GLY A 191 -7.94 0.04 12.44
C GLY A 191 -8.44 0.58 11.10
N VAL A 192 -9.32 1.59 11.10
CA VAL A 192 -9.75 2.25 9.85
C VAL A 192 -8.60 2.94 9.11
N ILE A 193 -7.64 3.53 9.83
CA ILE A 193 -6.47 4.18 9.22
C ILE A 193 -5.51 3.14 8.65
N GLU A 194 -5.33 2.03 9.34
CA GLU A 194 -4.51 0.89 8.98
C GLU A 194 -5.03 0.25 7.68
N ASP A 195 -6.16 -0.44 7.73
CA ASP A 195 -6.75 -1.16 6.59
C ASP A 195 -7.13 -0.21 5.44
N GLY A 196 -7.69 0.95 5.78
CA GLY A 196 -8.06 1.96 4.79
C GLY A 196 -6.82 2.54 4.09
N GLY A 197 -5.73 2.70 4.84
CA GLY A 197 -4.45 3.15 4.32
C GLY A 197 -3.80 2.12 3.40
N GLU A 198 -3.89 0.84 3.73
CA GLU A 198 -3.44 -0.26 2.87
C GLU A 198 -4.19 -0.29 1.54
N LEU A 199 -5.53 -0.26 1.59
CA LEU A 199 -6.37 -0.28 0.39
C LEU A 199 -6.02 0.85 -0.58
N LEU A 200 -5.89 2.07 -0.05
CA LEU A 200 -5.55 3.26 -0.83
C LEU A 200 -4.12 3.18 -1.38
N SER A 201 -3.17 2.69 -0.58
CA SER A 201 -1.78 2.50 -1.00
C SER A 201 -1.68 1.49 -2.15
N MET A 202 -2.39 0.37 -2.05
CA MET A 202 -2.48 -0.63 -3.11
C MET A 202 -3.13 -0.08 -4.38
N SER A 203 -4.15 0.76 -4.26
CA SER A 203 -4.77 1.45 -5.41
C SER A 203 -3.78 2.38 -6.11
N LEU A 204 -2.95 3.12 -5.35
CA LEU A 204 -1.88 3.94 -5.91
C LEU A 204 -0.81 3.10 -6.62
N ILE A 205 -0.41 1.96 -6.05
CA ILE A 205 0.56 1.05 -6.68
C ILE A 205 0.01 0.52 -8.00
N VAL A 206 -1.21 -0.03 -8.01
CA VAL A 206 -1.86 -0.56 -9.22
C VAL A 206 -1.94 0.51 -10.30
N TRP A 207 -2.43 1.70 -9.93
CA TRP A 207 -2.52 2.83 -10.85
C TRP A 207 -1.15 3.21 -11.43
N TYR A 208 -0.14 3.34 -10.58
CA TYR A 208 1.19 3.78 -11.02
C TYR A 208 1.82 2.75 -11.98
N VAL A 209 1.76 1.46 -11.65
CA VAL A 209 2.28 0.40 -12.53
C VAL A 209 1.49 0.35 -13.84
N PHE A 210 0.17 0.54 -13.81
CA PHE A 210 -0.65 0.66 -15.02
C PHE A 210 -0.22 1.85 -15.88
N LEU A 211 -0.06 3.03 -15.27
CA LEU A 211 0.37 4.25 -15.94
C LEU A 211 1.73 4.05 -16.62
N MET A 212 2.70 3.44 -15.92
CA MET A 212 4.02 3.14 -16.49
C MET A 212 3.94 2.10 -17.62
N THR A 213 2.99 1.17 -17.56
CA THR A 213 2.76 0.17 -18.61
C THR A 213 2.20 0.79 -19.90
N VAL A 214 1.34 1.81 -19.79
CA VAL A 214 0.72 2.46 -20.97
C VAL A 214 1.52 3.66 -21.49
N ARG A 215 2.37 4.28 -20.67
CA ARG A 215 3.26 5.36 -21.10
C ARG A 215 4.52 4.85 -21.81
N SER A 216 4.94 5.61 -22.82
CA SER A 216 6.26 5.50 -23.44
C SER A 216 7.36 5.87 -22.43
N ASP A 217 8.49 5.17 -22.46
CA ASP A 217 9.64 5.47 -21.60
C ASP A 217 10.20 6.86 -21.95
N THR A 218 9.90 7.85 -21.11
CA THR A 218 10.40 9.22 -21.24
C THR A 218 11.00 9.64 -19.90
N ASP A 219 12.00 10.53 -19.92
CA ASP A 219 12.67 10.98 -18.70
C ASP A 219 11.82 11.85 -17.76
N LYS A 220 10.59 12.22 -18.15
CA LYS A 220 9.70 13.14 -17.43
C LYS A 220 8.39 12.45 -17.05
N GLY A 221 7.78 12.89 -15.94
CA GLY A 221 6.45 12.43 -15.53
C GLY A 221 6.45 11.19 -14.63
N HIS A 222 7.56 10.92 -13.94
CA HIS A 222 7.65 9.98 -12.82
C HIS A 222 6.99 10.58 -11.58
N LEU A 223 6.56 9.75 -10.62
CA LEU A 223 5.84 10.18 -9.43
C LEU A 223 6.65 11.22 -8.65
N CYS A 224 7.93 10.96 -8.40
CA CYS A 224 8.79 11.92 -7.71
C CYS A 224 8.96 13.23 -8.50
N ASP A 225 9.14 13.16 -9.83
CA ASP A 225 9.24 14.36 -10.67
C ASP A 225 7.96 15.21 -10.56
N MET A 226 6.79 14.55 -10.51
CA MET A 226 5.49 15.21 -10.35
C MET A 226 5.33 15.83 -8.96
N LEU A 227 5.69 15.11 -7.89
CA LEU A 227 5.63 15.61 -6.52
C LEU A 227 6.56 16.82 -6.34
N PHE A 228 7.81 16.74 -6.81
CA PHE A 228 8.75 17.86 -6.78
C PHE A 228 8.24 19.06 -7.57
N ALA A 229 7.62 18.84 -8.74
CA ALA A 229 7.03 19.91 -9.53
C ALA A 229 5.85 20.59 -8.81
N MET A 230 4.99 19.81 -8.13
CA MET A 230 3.87 20.35 -7.34
C MET A 230 4.36 21.18 -6.16
N VAL A 231 5.33 20.66 -5.39
CA VAL A 231 5.91 21.38 -4.23
C VAL A 231 6.60 22.67 -4.69
N LYS A 232 7.34 22.62 -5.80
CA LYS A 232 8.01 23.81 -6.34
C LYS A 232 7.01 24.85 -6.83
N LYS A 233 5.90 24.43 -7.43
CA LYS A 233 4.82 25.31 -7.86
C LYS A 233 4.14 25.96 -6.66
N ASP A 234 3.76 25.20 -5.64
CA ASP A 234 3.15 25.72 -4.40
C ASP A 234 4.07 26.75 -3.71
N ALA A 235 5.37 26.45 -3.63
CA ALA A 235 6.36 27.38 -3.08
C ALA A 235 6.47 28.69 -3.90
N ALA A 236 6.40 28.60 -5.24
CA ALA A 236 6.44 29.78 -6.10
C ALA A 236 5.16 30.62 -5.99
N ASP A 237 3.99 29.96 -5.90
CA ASP A 237 2.70 30.62 -5.76
C ASP A 237 2.65 31.39 -4.42
N ARG A 238 3.12 30.79 -3.32
CA ARG A 238 3.24 31.45 -1.99
C ARG A 238 4.19 32.66 -1.97
N LEU A 239 5.26 32.65 -2.76
CA LEU A 239 6.19 33.79 -2.87
C LEU A 239 5.65 34.92 -3.76
N SER A 240 4.63 34.63 -4.56
CA SER A 240 3.96 35.60 -5.43
C SER A 240 2.73 36.25 -4.80
N GLU A 241 2.26 35.76 -3.64
CA GLU A 241 1.19 36.42 -2.88
C GLU A 241 1.69 37.75 -2.29
N PRO A 242 1.09 38.89 -2.67
CA PRO A 242 1.46 40.19 -2.11
C PRO A 242 1.14 40.21 -0.60
N SER A 243 2.08 40.71 0.20
CA SER A 243 1.92 40.85 1.65
C SER A 243 0.79 41.81 2.00
N ASN A 244 -0.45 41.32 2.04
CA ASN A 244 -1.59 42.06 2.60
C ASN A 244 -1.55 41.95 4.13
N SER A 245 -0.57 42.61 4.74
CA SER A 245 -0.53 42.85 6.19
C SER A 245 0.26 44.12 6.49
N ALA A 246 -0.29 45.25 6.05
CA ALA A 246 0.04 46.57 6.57
C ALA A 246 -1.17 47.50 6.45
N VAL A 247 -2.22 47.25 7.24
CA VAL A 247 -3.18 48.26 7.70
C VAL A 247 -3.56 47.95 9.14
#